data_AF-A0A497PKV8-F1
#
_entry.id   AF-A0A497PKV8-F1
#
_cell.length_a   1.000
_cell.length_b   1.000
_cell.length_c   1.000
_cell.angle_alpha   90.00
_cell.angle_beta   90.00
_cell.angle_gamma   90.00
#
_symmetry.space_group_name_H-M   'P 1'
#
loop_
_entity.id
_entity.type
_entity.pdbx_description
1 polymer ?
#
loop_
_entity_poly.entity_id
_entity_poly.type
_entity_poly.pdbx_seq_one_letter_code
_entity_poly.pdbx_strand_id
1 'polypeptide(L)'
;METSQLKLKKNPRYMIPENCTGCGECIDACPVEYPNRWEMRLGTRRAISVPFPQVVPLIYTLNKDHCIQCYKCVDVCDERRAINFKQETKEVELNVGAIILAIGYDFFDPSTLKEYGYGSYRNVISSIEMERLLNAAGPTRGKLFRISDGKFPKRIGFIQCVGSRDERIGQIYCSNACCLNSIKLAIQIKEKHPESEVYIFYNDIRAFGKEFEEVYRKARESCISSLVEKYTQGINQRIYVRKVKLM
;
A
#
# COMPACT_ATOMS: atom_id res chain seq x y z
N MET A 1 -2.80 -36.69 20.59
CA MET A 1 -2.67 -35.25 20.29
C MET A 1 -4.05 -34.67 20.31
N GLU A 2 -4.31 -33.68 21.16
CA GLU A 2 -5.60 -32.97 21.16
C GLU A 2 -5.77 -32.29 19.81
N THR A 3 -6.88 -32.59 19.13
CA THR A 3 -7.23 -31.99 17.85
C THR A 3 -8.28 -30.92 18.10
N SER A 4 -8.10 -29.75 17.51
CA SER A 4 -9.08 -28.67 17.54
C SER A 4 -9.93 -28.72 16.28
N GLN A 5 -11.25 -28.71 16.43
CA GLN A 5 -12.18 -28.56 15.32
C GLN A 5 -12.33 -27.08 14.97
N LEU A 6 -12.01 -26.72 13.74
CA LEU A 6 -12.12 -25.36 13.22
C LEU A 6 -13.19 -25.28 12.14
N LYS A 7 -13.95 -24.18 12.15
CA LYS A 7 -14.90 -23.83 11.09
C LYS A 7 -14.35 -22.69 10.25
N LEU A 8 -14.10 -22.95 8.98
CA LEU A 8 -13.67 -21.95 8.00
C LEU A 8 -14.83 -21.51 7.13
N LYS A 9 -15.06 -20.20 7.07
CA LYS A 9 -16.02 -19.59 6.15
C LYS A 9 -15.35 -19.30 4.80
N LYS A 10 -15.69 -20.07 3.77
CA LYS A 10 -15.25 -19.86 2.39
C LYS A 10 -16.23 -18.95 1.67
N ASN A 11 -15.85 -17.69 1.51
CA ASN A 11 -16.65 -16.71 0.77
C ASN A 11 -16.68 -17.04 -0.74
N PRO A 12 -17.81 -16.80 -1.43
CA PRO A 12 -17.93 -17.04 -2.86
C PRO A 12 -17.07 -16.06 -3.66
N ARG A 13 -16.39 -16.55 -4.70
CA ARG A 13 -15.70 -15.69 -5.69
C ARG A 13 -16.64 -15.22 -6.80
N TYR A 14 -17.79 -15.90 -6.92
CA TYR A 14 -18.67 -15.93 -8.08
C TYR A 14 -17.94 -16.31 -9.37
N MET A 15 -16.92 -17.14 -9.20
CA MET A 15 -16.03 -17.64 -10.25
C MET A 15 -15.73 -19.11 -9.94
N ILE A 16 -15.80 -19.97 -10.94
CA ILE A 16 -15.44 -21.38 -10.91
C ILE A 16 -13.93 -21.45 -11.20
N PRO A 17 -13.09 -21.75 -10.19
CA PRO A 17 -11.63 -21.77 -10.32
C PRO A 17 -11.13 -22.61 -11.50
N GLU A 18 -11.73 -23.78 -11.71
CA GLU A 18 -11.30 -24.78 -12.67
C GLU A 18 -11.49 -24.32 -14.12
N ASN A 19 -12.43 -23.41 -14.35
CA ASN A 19 -12.77 -22.87 -15.66
C ASN A 19 -12.12 -21.51 -15.95
N CYS A 20 -11.58 -20.84 -14.91
CA CYS A 20 -11.01 -19.51 -15.03
C CYS A 20 -9.57 -19.58 -15.52
N THR A 21 -9.32 -19.09 -16.74
CA THR A 21 -7.98 -19.06 -17.36
C THR A 21 -7.14 -17.84 -16.97
N GLY A 22 -7.74 -16.84 -16.31
CA GLY A 22 -7.04 -15.61 -15.96
C GLY A 22 -6.85 -14.61 -17.12
N CYS A 23 -7.56 -14.76 -18.25
CA CYS A 23 -7.35 -13.95 -19.46
C CYS A 23 -7.63 -12.44 -19.31
N GLY A 24 -8.58 -12.05 -18.45
CA GLY A 24 -8.90 -10.63 -18.20
C GLY A 24 -10.01 -10.00 -19.04
N GLU A 25 -10.53 -10.68 -20.06
CA GLU A 25 -11.62 -10.18 -20.95
C GLU A 25 -12.85 -9.68 -20.17
N CYS A 26 -13.17 -10.33 -19.05
CA CYS A 26 -14.28 -9.94 -18.19
C CYS A 26 -14.08 -8.59 -17.47
N ILE A 27 -12.84 -8.14 -17.25
CA ILE A 27 -12.52 -6.79 -16.74
C ILE A 27 -12.94 -5.78 -17.80
N ASP A 28 -12.48 -5.96 -19.03
CA ASP A 28 -12.67 -5.00 -20.12
C ASP A 28 -14.16 -4.80 -20.44
N ALA A 29 -14.96 -5.87 -20.31
CA ALA A 29 -16.41 -5.83 -20.48
C ALA A 29 -17.17 -5.14 -19.34
N CYS A 30 -16.57 -4.99 -18.15
CA CYS A 30 -17.26 -4.52 -16.96
C CYS A 30 -17.40 -2.98 -16.95
N PRO A 31 -18.62 -2.42 -16.97
CA PRO A 31 -18.80 -0.96 -17.05
C PRO A 31 -18.59 -0.26 -15.70
N VAL A 32 -18.54 -1.00 -14.58
CA VAL A 32 -18.44 -0.42 -13.24
C VAL A 32 -16.98 -0.11 -12.92
N GLU A 33 -16.73 1.09 -12.43
CA GLU A 33 -15.47 1.46 -11.76
C GLU A 33 -15.72 1.93 -10.34
N TYR A 34 -14.84 1.55 -9.42
CA TYR A 34 -14.83 2.06 -8.05
C TYR A 34 -13.40 2.14 -7.49
N PRO A 35 -13.14 2.92 -6.43
CA PRO A 35 -11.80 3.09 -5.87
C PRO A 35 -11.16 1.76 -5.46
N ASN A 36 -9.93 1.52 -5.93
CA ASN A 36 -9.21 0.30 -5.64
C ASN A 36 -8.50 0.39 -4.28
N ARG A 37 -8.99 -0.35 -3.28
CA ARG A 37 -8.39 -0.40 -1.94
C ARG A 37 -6.94 -0.92 -1.93
N TRP A 38 -6.59 -1.85 -2.83
CA TRP A 38 -5.21 -2.36 -2.95
C TRP A 38 -4.23 -1.27 -3.40
N GLU A 39 -4.69 -0.33 -4.21
CA GLU A 39 -3.92 0.81 -4.69
C GLU A 39 -4.07 2.04 -3.80
N MET A 40 -4.46 1.86 -2.52
CA MET A 40 -4.72 2.95 -1.58
C MET A 40 -5.72 4.00 -2.12
N ARG A 41 -6.67 3.58 -2.97
CA ARG A 41 -7.65 4.45 -3.65
C ARG A 41 -7.05 5.46 -4.63
N LEU A 42 -5.78 5.30 -5.03
CA LEU A 42 -5.12 6.13 -6.04
C LEU A 42 -5.52 5.77 -7.48
N GLY A 43 -6.14 4.61 -7.67
CA GLY A 43 -6.69 4.16 -8.94
C GLY A 43 -8.07 3.53 -8.76
N THR A 44 -8.70 3.19 -9.87
CA THR A 44 -9.99 2.48 -9.90
C THR A 44 -9.78 1.00 -10.19
N ARG A 45 -10.82 0.20 -9.94
CA ARG A 45 -10.92 -1.19 -10.38
C ARG A 45 -12.34 -1.52 -10.81
N ARG A 46 -12.49 -2.61 -11.56
CA ARG A 46 -13.78 -3.14 -11.99
C ARG A 46 -14.40 -4.05 -10.94
N ALA A 47 -15.73 -4.22 -10.99
CA ALA A 47 -16.48 -5.11 -10.08
C ALA A 47 -15.96 -6.56 -10.16
N ILE A 48 -15.60 -7.03 -11.36
CA ILE A 48 -14.86 -8.27 -11.56
C ILE A 48 -13.38 -7.94 -11.76
N SER A 49 -12.52 -8.46 -10.90
CA SER A 49 -11.09 -8.09 -10.92
C SER A 49 -10.23 -9.05 -10.09
N VAL A 50 -8.92 -8.89 -10.21
CA VAL A 50 -7.91 -9.46 -9.30
C VAL A 50 -7.25 -8.34 -8.47
N PRO A 51 -6.69 -8.62 -7.29
CA PRO A 51 -6.01 -7.59 -6.48
C PRO A 51 -4.85 -6.90 -7.22
N PHE A 52 -3.99 -7.68 -7.87
CA PHE A 52 -2.86 -7.23 -8.68
C PHE A 52 -2.53 -8.29 -9.75
N PRO A 53 -1.75 -7.96 -10.81
CA PRO A 53 -1.54 -8.86 -11.95
C PRO A 53 -0.86 -10.20 -11.62
N GLN A 54 0.03 -10.22 -10.62
CA GLN A 54 0.78 -11.42 -10.21
C GLN A 54 0.11 -12.22 -9.09
N VAL A 55 -1.21 -12.06 -8.88
CA VAL A 55 -1.92 -12.76 -7.80
C VAL A 55 -1.85 -14.29 -7.98
N VAL A 56 -1.75 -15.01 -6.86
CA VAL A 56 -1.78 -16.48 -6.84
C VAL A 56 -2.94 -16.96 -5.96
N PRO A 57 -3.83 -17.83 -6.47
CA PRO A 57 -3.99 -18.20 -7.89
C PRO A 57 -4.52 -17.02 -8.73
N LEU A 58 -4.19 -17.00 -10.04
CA LEU A 58 -4.69 -16.00 -10.99
C LEU A 58 -6.16 -16.28 -11.36
N ILE A 59 -7.05 -16.06 -10.39
CA ILE A 59 -8.49 -16.28 -10.52
C ILE A 59 -9.24 -14.99 -10.20
N TYR A 60 -10.05 -14.55 -11.16
CA TYR A 60 -10.91 -13.39 -11.03
C TYR A 60 -11.95 -13.58 -9.94
N THR A 61 -12.30 -12.49 -9.28
CA THR A 61 -13.35 -12.46 -8.25
C THR A 61 -14.30 -11.32 -8.55
N LEU A 62 -15.60 -11.57 -8.42
CA LEU A 62 -16.63 -10.55 -8.55
C LEU A 62 -16.96 -9.99 -7.17
N ASN A 63 -16.93 -8.67 -7.03
CA ASN A 63 -17.44 -7.98 -5.86
C ASN A 63 -18.93 -7.63 -6.08
N LYS A 64 -19.82 -8.29 -5.34
CA LYS A 64 -21.27 -8.03 -5.42
C LYS A 64 -21.67 -6.65 -4.91
N ASP A 65 -20.93 -6.07 -3.98
CA ASP A 65 -21.25 -4.74 -3.41
C ASP A 65 -21.19 -3.62 -4.46
N HIS A 66 -20.44 -3.82 -5.54
CA HIS A 66 -20.32 -2.88 -6.66
C HIS A 66 -20.91 -3.43 -7.97
N CYS A 67 -21.33 -4.69 -8.02
CA CYS A 67 -21.85 -5.29 -9.25
C CYS A 67 -23.27 -4.83 -9.53
N ILE A 68 -23.52 -4.25 -10.71
CA ILE A 68 -24.86 -3.87 -11.18
C ILE A 68 -25.61 -4.99 -11.92
N GLN A 69 -25.06 -6.21 -11.95
CA GLN A 69 -25.65 -7.37 -12.62
C GLN A 69 -26.05 -7.12 -14.09
N CYS A 70 -25.22 -6.41 -14.85
CA CYS A 70 -25.45 -6.19 -16.30
C CYS A 70 -25.07 -7.38 -17.19
N TYR A 71 -24.50 -8.44 -16.61
CA TYR A 71 -24.09 -9.70 -17.25
C TYR A 71 -23.12 -9.65 -18.44
N LYS A 72 -22.63 -8.48 -18.87
CA LYS A 72 -21.60 -8.37 -19.93
C LYS A 72 -20.34 -9.21 -19.72
N CYS A 73 -19.93 -9.39 -18.46
CA CYS A 73 -18.79 -10.25 -18.13
C CYS A 73 -19.07 -11.74 -18.39
N VAL A 74 -20.34 -12.16 -18.32
CA VAL A 74 -20.78 -13.52 -18.64
C VAL A 74 -20.74 -13.73 -20.15
N ASP A 75 -21.23 -12.77 -20.94
CA ASP A 75 -21.26 -12.85 -22.41
C ASP A 75 -19.85 -13.10 -22.98
N VAL A 76 -18.84 -12.35 -22.51
CA VAL A 76 -17.44 -12.54 -22.95
C VAL A 76 -16.77 -13.79 -22.36
N CYS A 77 -17.38 -14.41 -21.35
CA CYS A 77 -16.86 -15.61 -20.69
C CYS A 77 -17.66 -16.87 -21.06
N ASP A 78 -18.56 -16.81 -22.05
CA ASP A 78 -19.53 -17.86 -22.34
C ASP A 78 -18.88 -19.21 -22.68
N GLU A 79 -17.79 -19.21 -23.46
CA GLU A 79 -17.09 -20.46 -23.81
C GLU A 79 -16.51 -21.18 -22.58
N ARG A 80 -16.03 -20.40 -21.61
CA ARG A 80 -15.35 -20.93 -20.42
C ARG A 80 -16.35 -21.23 -19.31
N ARG A 81 -17.51 -20.56 -19.31
CA ARG A 81 -18.56 -20.68 -18.27
C ARG A 81 -17.98 -20.58 -16.86
N ALA A 82 -17.02 -19.67 -16.66
CA ALA A 82 -16.32 -19.55 -15.39
C ALA A 82 -17.09 -18.71 -14.37
N ILE A 83 -17.98 -17.82 -14.80
CA ILE A 83 -18.70 -16.92 -13.89
C ILE A 83 -19.97 -17.58 -13.34
N ASN A 84 -20.14 -17.58 -12.02
CA ASN A 84 -21.31 -18.16 -11.36
C ASN A 84 -21.83 -17.28 -10.20
N PHE A 85 -22.87 -16.50 -10.49
CA PHE A 85 -23.52 -15.60 -9.52
C PHE A 85 -24.26 -16.31 -8.38
N LYS A 86 -24.59 -17.60 -8.57
CA LYS A 86 -25.30 -18.44 -7.61
C LYS A 86 -24.38 -19.09 -6.57
N GLN A 87 -23.06 -18.84 -6.63
CA GLN A 87 -22.16 -19.34 -5.59
C GLN A 87 -22.55 -18.74 -4.23
N GLU A 88 -22.69 -19.62 -3.24
CA GLU A 88 -22.97 -19.26 -1.85
C GLU A 88 -21.73 -19.46 -0.98
N THR A 89 -21.78 -18.87 0.22
CA THR A 89 -20.75 -19.11 1.23
C THR A 89 -20.80 -20.56 1.67
N LYS A 90 -19.64 -21.20 1.77
CA LYS A 90 -19.52 -22.58 2.29
C LYS A 90 -18.80 -22.56 3.62
N GLU A 91 -19.28 -23.37 4.56
CA GLU A 91 -18.52 -23.70 5.77
C GLU A 91 -17.71 -24.97 5.53
N VAL A 92 -16.45 -24.96 5.96
CA VAL A 92 -15.54 -26.10 5.87
C VAL A 92 -15.05 -26.39 7.28
N GLU A 93 -15.30 -27.61 7.75
CA GLU A 93 -14.78 -28.07 9.03
C GLU A 93 -13.41 -28.73 8.84
N LEU A 94 -12.44 -28.35 9.66
CA LEU A 94 -11.08 -28.90 9.64
C LEU A 94 -10.68 -29.34 11.05
N ASN A 95 -10.10 -30.53 11.14
CA ASN A 95 -9.46 -30.99 12.37
C ASN A 95 -7.97 -30.67 12.27
N VAL A 96 -7.46 -29.83 13.17
CA VAL A 96 -6.05 -29.39 13.17
C VAL A 96 -5.39 -29.68 14.50
N GLY A 97 -4.08 -29.96 14.46
CA GLY A 97 -3.28 -30.12 15.68
C GLY A 97 -2.66 -28.82 16.19
N ALA A 98 -2.52 -27.81 15.33
CA ALA A 98 -1.93 -26.52 15.67
C ALA A 98 -2.45 -25.41 14.75
N ILE A 99 -2.39 -24.17 15.24
CA ILE A 99 -2.77 -22.95 14.50
C ILE A 99 -1.62 -21.95 14.57
N ILE A 100 -1.23 -21.40 13.42
CA ILE A 100 -0.24 -20.33 13.31
C ILE A 100 -0.97 -19.05 12.90
N LEU A 101 -0.92 -18.02 13.74
CA LEU A 101 -1.53 -16.72 13.41
C LEU A 101 -0.51 -15.83 12.70
N ALA A 102 -0.75 -15.54 11.42
CA ALA A 102 0.12 -14.73 10.57
C ALA A 102 -0.69 -13.70 9.74
N ILE A 103 -1.66 -13.02 10.37
CA ILE A 103 -2.58 -12.07 9.69
C ILE A 103 -1.95 -10.70 9.37
N GLY A 104 -0.70 -10.47 9.77
CA GLY A 104 0.06 -9.27 9.43
C GLY A 104 -0.32 -8.05 10.28
N TYR A 105 -0.39 -6.89 9.62
CA TYR A 105 -0.62 -5.58 10.22
C TYR A 105 -1.41 -4.68 9.25
N ASP A 106 -1.98 -3.60 9.79
CA ASP A 106 -2.59 -2.52 9.02
C ASP A 106 -1.75 -1.24 9.09
N PHE A 107 -1.94 -0.35 8.11
CA PHE A 107 -1.27 0.95 8.09
C PHE A 107 -1.97 1.94 9.03
N PHE A 108 -1.18 2.75 9.73
CA PHE A 108 -1.70 3.87 10.52
C PHE A 108 -2.42 4.88 9.61
N ASP A 109 -3.60 5.35 10.02
CA ASP A 109 -4.33 6.42 9.32
C ASP A 109 -3.82 7.81 9.76
N PRO A 110 -3.07 8.53 8.90
CA PRO A 110 -2.50 9.82 9.25
C PRO A 110 -3.54 10.94 9.33
N SER A 111 -4.80 10.71 8.92
CA SER A 111 -5.87 11.71 8.99
C SER A 111 -6.18 12.16 10.42
N THR A 112 -5.82 11.32 11.39
CA THR A 112 -5.92 11.59 12.83
C THR A 112 -4.94 12.67 13.30
N LEU A 113 -3.81 12.87 12.60
CA LEU A 113 -2.76 13.84 12.91
C LEU A 113 -2.89 15.07 12.01
N LYS A 114 -3.81 15.97 12.38
CA LYS A 114 -4.22 17.12 11.58
C LYS A 114 -3.06 18.05 11.21
N GLU A 115 -2.01 18.12 12.03
CA GLU A 115 -0.83 18.97 11.79
C GLU A 115 -0.06 18.62 10.49
N TYR A 116 -0.18 17.38 10.00
CA TYR A 116 0.44 16.96 8.75
C TYR A 116 -0.45 17.22 7.53
N GLY A 117 -1.75 17.51 7.74
CA GLY A 117 -2.68 17.87 6.67
C GLY A 117 -3.02 16.74 5.70
N TYR A 118 -2.82 15.47 6.10
CA TYR A 118 -3.27 14.33 5.30
C TYR A 118 -4.80 14.38 5.10
N GLY A 119 -5.26 14.15 3.87
CA GLY A 119 -6.66 14.31 3.46
C GLY A 119 -7.10 15.76 3.20
N SER A 120 -6.39 16.76 3.73
CA SER A 120 -6.65 18.19 3.44
C SER A 120 -5.79 18.69 2.27
N TYR A 121 -4.51 18.29 2.24
CA TYR A 121 -3.57 18.67 1.20
C TYR A 121 -3.37 17.50 0.22
N ARG A 122 -3.75 17.71 -1.05
CA ARG A 122 -3.70 16.67 -2.09
C ARG A 122 -2.31 16.04 -2.32
N ASN A 123 -1.23 16.78 -2.03
CA ASN A 123 0.14 16.29 -2.21
C ASN A 123 0.76 15.71 -0.93
N VAL A 124 0.00 15.61 0.16
CA VAL A 124 0.42 14.89 1.37
C VAL A 124 -0.12 13.48 1.25
N ILE A 125 0.79 12.53 1.08
CA ILE A 125 0.48 11.11 0.93
C ILE A 125 1.28 10.29 1.96
N SER A 126 0.75 9.13 2.31
CA SER A 126 1.41 8.10 3.11
C SER A 126 2.55 7.42 2.34
N SER A 127 3.44 6.74 3.08
CA SER A 127 4.52 5.97 2.48
C SER A 127 4.01 4.83 1.60
N ILE A 128 2.92 4.17 1.98
CA ILE A 128 2.33 3.08 1.19
C ILE A 128 1.69 3.59 -0.11
N GLU A 129 1.07 4.77 -0.11
CA GLU A 129 0.62 5.42 -1.35
C GLU A 129 1.81 5.70 -2.27
N MET A 130 2.93 6.19 -1.74
CA MET A 130 4.17 6.37 -2.51
C MET A 130 4.68 5.05 -3.10
N GLU A 131 4.64 3.94 -2.36
CA GLU A 131 4.96 2.60 -2.91
C GLU A 131 4.09 2.28 -4.13
N ARG A 132 2.77 2.52 -4.04
CA ARG A 132 1.84 2.24 -5.15
C ARG A 132 2.14 3.13 -6.35
N LEU A 133 2.48 4.40 -6.15
CA LEU A 133 2.86 5.33 -7.23
C LEU A 133 4.18 4.94 -7.91
N LEU A 134 5.16 4.42 -7.16
CA LEU A 134 6.45 4.02 -7.73
C LEU A 134 6.45 2.61 -8.32
N ASN A 135 5.49 1.77 -7.94
CA ASN A 135 5.34 0.41 -8.43
C ASN A 135 5.02 0.40 -9.94
N ALA A 136 5.78 -0.38 -10.72
CA ALA A 136 5.59 -0.51 -12.17
C ALA A 136 4.22 -1.09 -12.57
N ALA A 137 3.65 -1.95 -11.72
CA ALA A 137 2.29 -2.50 -11.85
C ALA A 137 1.24 -1.70 -11.05
N GLY A 138 1.61 -0.56 -10.46
CA GLY A 138 0.71 0.34 -9.76
C GLY A 138 -0.11 1.24 -10.70
N PRO A 139 -1.00 2.10 -10.16
CA PRO A 139 -1.97 2.89 -10.91
C PRO A 139 -1.33 3.86 -11.91
N THR A 140 -0.11 4.31 -11.62
CA THR A 140 0.63 5.28 -12.43
C THR A 140 1.71 4.62 -13.29
N ARG A 141 1.78 3.28 -13.30
CA ARG A 141 2.81 2.48 -13.97
C ARG A 141 4.23 2.93 -13.58
N GLY A 142 4.42 3.24 -12.30
CA GLY A 142 5.70 3.66 -11.74
C GLY A 142 6.10 5.11 -12.04
N LYS A 143 5.19 5.92 -12.61
CA LYS A 143 5.40 7.35 -12.84
C LYS A 143 5.03 8.15 -11.59
N LEU A 144 5.96 9.00 -11.15
CA LEU A 144 5.75 9.87 -10.00
C LEU A 144 5.22 11.23 -10.44
N PHE A 145 4.08 11.65 -9.88
CA PHE A 145 3.51 12.98 -10.09
C PHE A 145 2.75 13.45 -8.86
N ARG A 146 2.60 14.76 -8.73
CA ARG A 146 1.75 15.40 -7.72
C ARG A 146 0.28 15.20 -8.08
N ILE A 147 -0.50 14.70 -7.12
CA ILE A 147 -1.93 14.43 -7.31
C ILE A 147 -2.71 15.74 -7.60
N SER A 148 -2.25 16.87 -7.06
CA SER A 148 -2.93 18.17 -7.25
C SER A 148 -2.94 18.69 -8.69
N ASP A 149 -1.84 18.54 -9.43
CA ASP A 149 -1.62 19.21 -10.72
C ASP A 149 -0.96 18.32 -11.79
N GLY A 150 -0.73 17.04 -11.49
CA GLY A 150 -0.11 16.08 -12.41
C GLY A 150 1.36 16.34 -12.71
N LYS A 151 1.98 17.33 -12.05
CA LYS A 151 3.38 17.72 -12.32
C LYS A 151 4.37 16.85 -11.55
N PHE A 152 5.55 16.71 -12.11
CA PHE A 152 6.65 16.02 -11.46
C PHE A 152 7.11 16.76 -10.17
N PRO A 153 7.20 16.08 -9.01
CA PRO A 153 7.68 16.70 -7.78
C PRO A 153 9.21 16.80 -7.76
N LYS A 154 9.75 18.00 -7.99
CA LYS A 154 11.21 18.26 -7.90
C LYS A 154 11.77 18.15 -6.47
N ARG A 155 10.94 18.36 -5.45
CA ARG A 155 11.32 18.35 -4.04
C ARG A 155 10.33 17.51 -3.25
N ILE A 156 10.85 16.53 -2.51
CA ILE A 156 10.05 15.52 -1.81
C ILE A 156 10.54 15.42 -0.37
N GLY A 157 9.61 15.47 0.59
CA GLY A 157 9.91 15.35 2.02
C GLY A 157 9.26 14.11 2.62
N PHE A 158 10.05 13.29 3.31
CA PHE A 158 9.59 12.18 4.13
C PHE A 158 9.58 12.58 5.60
N ILE A 159 8.43 12.49 6.26
CA ILE A 159 8.31 12.75 7.71
C ILE A 159 8.30 11.40 8.42
N GLN A 160 9.28 11.17 9.29
CA GLN A 160 9.36 9.94 10.09
C GLN A 160 8.44 9.98 11.30
N CYS A 161 8.21 8.78 11.83
CA CYS A 161 7.48 8.55 13.08
C CYS A 161 6.04 9.11 13.06
N VAL A 162 5.43 9.19 11.88
CA VAL A 162 4.00 9.52 11.76
C VAL A 162 3.21 8.29 12.24
N GLY A 163 2.50 8.42 13.36
CA GLY A 163 1.78 7.30 13.97
C GLY A 163 2.63 6.37 14.84
N SER A 164 3.86 6.75 15.18
CA SER A 164 4.77 5.95 16.00
C SER A 164 5.60 6.84 16.91
N ARG A 165 6.04 6.32 18.05
CA ARG A 165 6.80 7.08 19.06
C ARG A 165 6.10 8.40 19.42
N ASP A 166 4.78 8.35 19.54
CA ASP A 166 3.92 9.50 19.83
C ASP A 166 2.95 9.15 20.96
N GLU A 167 3.27 9.64 22.16
CA GLU A 167 2.49 9.44 23.38
C GLU A 167 1.09 10.08 23.28
N ARG A 168 0.92 11.14 22.47
CA ARG A 168 -0.34 11.89 22.36
C ARG A 168 -1.48 11.03 21.82
N ILE A 169 -1.13 10.03 21.01
CA ILE A 169 -2.06 9.07 20.39
C ILE A 169 -1.89 7.65 20.96
N GLY A 170 -1.16 7.50 22.07
CA GLY A 170 -0.89 6.21 22.71
C GLY A 170 0.03 5.26 21.93
N GLN A 171 0.64 5.71 20.83
CA GLN A 171 1.50 4.89 19.97
C GLN A 171 2.97 5.08 20.34
N ILE A 172 3.35 4.60 21.53
CA ILE A 172 4.68 4.85 22.10
C ILE A 172 5.81 4.01 21.48
N TYR A 173 5.45 2.97 20.72
CA TYR A 173 6.42 2.07 20.10
C TYR A 173 6.96 2.60 18.77
N CYS A 174 8.07 2.03 18.32
CA CYS A 174 8.63 2.26 16.99
C CYS A 174 8.08 1.21 16.01
N SER A 175 7.54 1.65 14.87
CA SER A 175 7.06 0.74 13.80
C SER A 175 8.15 0.04 13.01
N ASN A 176 9.42 0.12 13.44
CA ASN A 176 10.57 -0.67 12.99
C ASN A 176 11.03 -0.44 11.53
N ALA A 177 10.12 -0.48 10.56
CA ALA A 177 10.41 -0.46 9.13
C ALA A 177 10.44 0.94 8.48
N CYS A 178 9.85 1.97 9.09
CA CYS A 178 9.60 3.25 8.43
C CYS A 178 10.87 4.00 7.98
N CYS A 179 11.95 3.94 8.78
CA CYS A 179 13.23 4.56 8.44
C CYS A 179 13.81 3.93 7.16
N LEU A 180 13.96 2.62 7.13
CA LEU A 180 14.51 1.94 5.95
C LEU A 180 13.59 2.07 4.75
N ASN A 181 12.26 2.04 4.95
CA ASN A 181 11.33 2.21 3.85
C ASN A 181 11.49 3.57 3.16
N SER A 182 11.63 4.66 3.91
CA SER A 182 11.90 5.97 3.31
C SER A 182 13.24 6.06 2.60
N ILE A 183 14.28 5.36 3.10
CA ILE A 183 15.60 5.32 2.48
C ILE A 183 15.50 4.58 1.14
N LYS A 184 14.84 3.42 1.12
CA LYS A 184 14.53 2.67 -0.10
C LYS A 184 13.75 3.52 -1.11
N LEU A 185 12.71 4.22 -0.66
CA LEU A 185 11.92 5.11 -1.53
C LEU A 185 12.77 6.26 -2.08
N ALA A 186 13.65 6.86 -1.26
CA ALA A 186 14.57 7.90 -1.70
C ALA A 186 15.52 7.40 -2.79
N ILE A 187 16.08 6.20 -2.63
CA ILE A 187 16.93 5.54 -3.64
C ILE A 187 16.14 5.36 -4.93
N GLN A 188 14.95 4.74 -4.87
CA GLN A 188 14.12 4.48 -6.06
C GLN A 188 13.71 5.77 -6.80
N ILE A 189 13.43 6.84 -6.05
CA ILE A 189 13.14 8.15 -6.63
C ILE A 189 14.37 8.67 -7.36
N LYS A 190 15.57 8.59 -6.78
CA LYS A 190 16.80 9.13 -7.38
C LYS A 190 17.31 8.31 -8.56
N GLU A 191 17.10 7.00 -8.56
CA GLU A 191 17.38 6.14 -9.70
C GLU A 191 16.53 6.51 -10.92
N LYS A 192 15.24 6.81 -10.70
CA LYS A 192 14.31 7.19 -11.78
C LYS A 192 14.38 8.66 -12.16
N HIS A 193 14.69 9.52 -11.18
CA HIS A 193 14.64 10.98 -11.28
C HIS A 193 15.83 11.63 -10.54
N PRO A 194 17.04 11.58 -11.12
CA PRO A 194 18.26 12.08 -10.50
C PRO A 194 18.21 13.55 -10.08
N GLU A 195 17.39 14.36 -10.76
CA GLU A 195 17.17 15.78 -10.51
C GLU A 195 16.32 16.07 -9.27
N SER A 196 15.68 15.06 -8.69
CA SER A 196 14.86 15.22 -7.49
C SER A 196 15.72 15.54 -6.27
N GLU A 197 15.21 16.44 -5.43
CA GLU A 197 15.75 16.66 -4.10
C GLU A 197 14.88 15.92 -3.07
N VAL A 198 15.51 15.01 -2.32
CA VAL A 198 14.83 14.20 -1.31
C VAL A 198 15.30 14.61 0.08
N TYR A 199 14.33 14.91 0.94
CA TYR A 199 14.52 15.34 2.32
C TYR A 199 13.92 14.30 3.25
N ILE A 200 14.65 13.91 4.30
CA ILE A 200 14.12 13.02 5.35
C ILE A 200 14.15 13.76 6.68
N PHE A 201 12.97 13.96 7.28
CA PHE A 201 12.76 14.58 8.58
C PHE A 201 12.61 13.49 9.64
N TYR A 202 13.62 13.34 10.51
CA TYR A 202 13.73 12.19 11.41
C TYR A 202 14.13 12.58 12.82
N ASN A 203 13.77 11.74 13.80
CA ASN A 203 14.30 11.85 15.16
C ASN A 203 15.60 11.04 15.27
N ASP A 204 15.51 9.75 14.96
CA ASP A 204 16.65 8.83 14.86
C ASP A 204 16.51 8.01 13.57
N ILE A 205 17.60 7.76 12.85
CA ILE A 205 17.61 6.77 11.77
C ILE A 205 17.88 5.40 12.39
N ARG A 206 16.91 4.48 12.24
CA ARG A 206 17.00 3.12 12.76
C ARG A 206 17.30 2.12 11.64
N ALA A 207 18.58 1.92 11.36
CA ALA A 207 19.11 1.02 10.34
C ALA A 207 19.86 -0.18 10.95
N PHE A 208 19.18 -0.96 11.81
CA PHE A 208 19.81 -1.95 12.70
C PHE A 208 19.88 -3.39 12.15
N GLY A 209 19.33 -3.64 10.96
CA GLY A 209 19.39 -4.96 10.32
C GLY A 209 20.73 -5.21 9.62
N LYS A 210 20.98 -6.46 9.22
CA LYS A 210 22.16 -6.79 8.41
C LYS A 210 22.16 -5.93 7.15
N GLU A 211 23.28 -5.25 6.89
CA GLU A 211 23.51 -4.37 5.73
C GLU A 211 22.67 -3.08 5.70
N PHE A 212 21.86 -2.79 6.73
CA PHE A 212 20.98 -1.62 6.71
C PHE A 212 21.74 -0.31 6.89
N GLU A 213 22.79 -0.30 7.72
CA GLU A 213 23.64 0.88 7.92
C GLU A 213 24.42 1.21 6.64
N GLU A 214 24.90 0.20 5.92
CA GLU A 214 25.59 0.35 4.65
C GLU A 214 24.67 0.93 3.57
N VAL A 215 23.41 0.47 3.51
CA VAL A 215 22.39 1.03 2.61
C VAL A 215 22.09 2.48 3.00
N TYR A 216 21.93 2.78 4.29
CA TYR A 216 21.72 4.14 4.78
C TYR A 216 22.88 5.07 4.39
N ARG A 217 24.13 4.65 4.61
CA ARG A 217 25.32 5.44 4.27
C ARG A 217 25.38 5.75 2.77
N LYS A 218 25.19 4.73 1.92
CA LYS A 218 25.15 4.91 0.45
C LYS A 218 24.04 5.89 0.03
N ALA A 219 22.85 5.75 0.62
CA ALA A 219 21.74 6.63 0.32
C ALA A 219 22.00 8.07 0.78
N ARG A 220 22.65 8.26 1.93
CA ARG A 220 23.02 9.58 2.45
C ARG A 220 23.99 10.32 1.52
N GLU A 221 24.91 9.60 0.90
CA GLU A 221 25.93 10.18 0.01
C GLU A 221 25.37 10.58 -1.37
N SER A 222 24.41 9.81 -1.90
CA SER A 222 24.02 9.91 -3.32
C SER A 222 22.53 10.17 -3.57
N CYS A 223 21.66 9.85 -2.61
CA CYS A 223 20.22 9.84 -2.80
C CYS A 223 19.48 10.86 -1.94
N ILE A 224 19.95 11.12 -0.72
CA ILE A 224 19.30 12.02 0.24
C ILE A 224 19.97 13.39 0.16
N SER A 225 19.23 14.37 -0.33
CA SER A 225 19.73 15.75 -0.47
C SER A 225 19.92 16.46 0.86
N SER A 226 19.11 16.13 1.87
CA SER A 226 19.31 16.60 3.23
C SER A 226 18.62 15.70 4.24
N LEU A 227 19.36 15.39 5.30
CA LEU A 227 18.84 14.84 6.54
C LEU A 227 18.48 16.01 7.46
N VAL A 228 17.24 16.04 7.93
CA VAL A 228 16.77 17.08 8.83
C VAL A 228 16.37 16.43 10.14
N GLU A 229 17.10 16.78 11.19
CA GLU A 229 16.69 16.43 12.54
C GLU A 229 15.39 17.16 12.86
N LYS A 230 14.36 16.35 13.13
CA LYS A 230 13.05 16.78 13.58
C LYS A 230 13.10 16.87 15.09
N TYR A 231 12.86 18.07 15.60
CA TYR A 231 12.63 18.28 17.02
C TYR A 231 11.25 18.85 17.23
N THR A 232 10.47 18.20 18.08
CA THR A 232 9.21 18.74 18.59
C THR A 232 9.49 19.42 19.92
N GLN A 233 9.29 20.74 19.99
CA GLN A 233 9.42 21.53 21.23
C GLN A 233 8.07 22.09 21.69
N GLY A 234 7.82 22.00 23.00
CA GLY A 234 6.67 22.59 23.71
C GLY A 234 5.38 21.75 23.65
N ILE A 235 4.38 22.11 24.46
CA ILE A 235 3.07 21.43 24.56
C ILE A 235 2.28 21.49 23.23
N ASN A 236 2.54 22.53 22.41
CA ASN A 236 1.94 22.72 21.09
C ASN A 236 2.81 22.19 19.92
N GLN A 237 3.94 21.53 20.22
CA GLN A 237 4.82 20.80 19.29
C GLN A 237 4.87 21.31 17.84
N ARG A 238 5.28 22.58 17.64
CA ARG A 238 5.68 23.06 16.32
C ARG A 238 6.84 22.22 15.81
N ILE A 239 6.81 21.82 14.53
CA ILE A 239 7.91 21.08 13.90
C ILE A 239 9.05 22.07 13.65
N TYR A 240 10.16 21.91 14.37
CA TYR A 240 11.38 22.65 14.10
C TYR A 240 12.31 21.80 13.22
N VAL A 241 12.88 22.46 12.21
CA VAL A 241 13.73 21.86 11.18
C VAL A 241 15.10 22.52 11.33
N ARG A 242 16.08 21.78 11.84
CA ARG A 242 17.48 22.23 11.76
C ARG A 242 18.07 21.66 10.48
N LYS A 243 18.50 22.53 9.56
CA LYS A 243 19.23 22.10 8.37
C LYS A 243 20.59 21.56 8.82
N VAL A 244 20.75 20.25 8.83
CA VAL A 244 22.07 19.64 9.01
C VAL A 244 22.82 19.86 7.71
N LYS A 245 23.88 20.68 7.72
CA LYS A 245 24.80 20.73 6.58
C LYS A 245 25.42 19.34 6.49
N LEU A 246 25.12 18.61 5.41
CA LEU A 246 25.88 17.43 5.03
C LEU A 246 27.31 17.94 4.76
N MET A 247 28.26 17.52 5.60
CA MET A 247 29.70 17.65 5.34
C MET A 247 30.07 16.82 4.12
#